data_AF-A0A2M7TQ20-F1
#
_entry.id   AF-A0A2M7TQ20-F1
#
_cell.length_a   1.000
_cell.length_b   1.000
_cell.length_c   1.000
_cell.angle_alpha   90.00
_cell.angle_beta   90.00
_cell.angle_gamma   90.00
#
_symmetry.space_group_name_H-M   'P 1'
#
loop_
_entity.id
_entity.type
_entity.pdbx_description
1 polymer ?
#
loop_
_entity_poly.entity_id
_entity_poly.type
_entity_poly.pdbx_seq_one_letter_code
_entity_poly.pdbx_strand_id
1 'polypeptide(L)'
;MDNETQNQPQQPEQPQEQPQQAAPAQPQQQGDEKDIAENKLWAVLGYLGILCLIPLLAKKDSPFAQFHAKQGLVYMIAGLILGFVSWIPILGWIVGAIGGLVMFVLWIMAIIKVLSGQYWEMPIIGQFAKKINI
;
A
#
# COMPACT_ATOMS: atom_id res chain seq x y z
N MET A 1 -58.66 -6.97 52.44
CA MET A 1 -58.01 -5.66 52.31
C MET A 1 -57.04 -5.81 51.17
N ASP A 2 -57.58 -5.60 49.99
CA ASP A 2 -56.92 -5.82 48.71
C ASP A 2 -55.88 -4.71 48.55
N ASN A 3 -54.59 -5.09 48.55
CA ASN A 3 -53.52 -4.13 48.29
C ASN A 3 -52.97 -4.39 46.88
N GLU A 4 -53.07 -3.35 46.08
CA GLU A 4 -53.04 -3.37 44.63
C GLU A 4 -51.64 -3.64 44.07
N THR A 5 -51.55 -4.62 43.18
CA THR A 5 -50.40 -4.81 42.30
C THR A 5 -50.43 -3.75 41.20
N GLN A 6 -49.77 -2.60 41.40
CA GLN A 6 -49.46 -1.70 40.30
C GLN A 6 -48.14 -2.12 39.63
N ASN A 7 -48.29 -2.90 38.57
CA ASN A 7 -47.22 -3.25 37.64
C ASN A 7 -47.02 -2.07 36.67
N GLN A 8 -46.01 -1.24 36.90
CA GLN A 8 -45.59 -0.21 35.93
C GLN A 8 -44.76 -0.88 34.81
N PRO A 9 -44.96 -0.52 33.53
CA PRO A 9 -44.07 -0.99 32.47
C PRO A 9 -42.67 -0.43 32.66
N GLN A 10 -41.68 -1.30 32.85
CA GLN A 10 -40.27 -0.92 32.80
C GLN A 10 -39.92 -0.45 31.39
N GLN A 11 -39.51 0.80 31.28
CA GLN A 11 -38.96 1.38 30.07
C GLN A 11 -37.66 0.64 29.72
N PRO A 12 -37.41 0.24 28.46
CA PRO A 12 -36.17 -0.46 28.12
C PRO A 12 -34.98 0.46 28.41
N GLU A 13 -34.05 -0.02 29.24
CA GLU A 13 -32.78 0.66 29.49
C GLU A 13 -32.06 0.79 28.13
N GLN A 14 -31.96 2.02 27.62
CA GLN A 14 -31.10 2.31 26.49
C GLN A 14 -29.65 2.14 26.95
N PRO A 15 -28.80 1.39 26.22
CA PRO A 15 -27.37 1.35 26.52
C PRO A 15 -26.82 2.78 26.52
N GLN A 16 -26.34 3.24 27.68
CA GLN A 16 -25.66 4.53 27.79
C GLN A 16 -24.36 4.44 27.00
N GLU A 17 -24.31 5.06 25.83
CA GLU A 17 -23.06 5.32 25.12
C GLU A 17 -22.26 6.32 25.96
N GLN A 18 -21.30 5.81 26.75
CA GLN A 18 -20.25 6.64 27.32
C GLN A 18 -19.53 7.34 26.16
N PRO A 19 -19.25 8.65 26.25
CA PRO A 19 -18.39 9.31 25.28
C PRO A 19 -17.04 8.60 25.29
N GLN A 20 -16.78 7.80 24.26
CA GLN A 20 -15.50 7.14 24.04
C GLN A 20 -14.48 8.26 23.83
N GLN A 21 -13.84 8.69 24.91
CA GLN A 21 -12.78 9.68 24.88
C GLN A 21 -11.65 9.09 24.04
N ALA A 22 -11.54 9.54 22.79
CA ALA A 22 -10.51 9.10 21.86
C ALA A 22 -9.15 9.30 22.53
N ALA A 23 -8.39 8.22 22.66
CA ALA A 23 -7.01 8.30 23.13
C ALA A 23 -6.24 9.29 22.24
N PRO A 24 -5.33 10.12 22.79
CA PRO A 24 -4.56 11.06 21.99
C PRO A 24 -3.77 10.30 20.92
N ALA A 25 -4.01 10.63 19.66
CA ALA A 25 -3.27 10.08 18.52
C ALA A 25 -1.77 10.26 18.73
N GLN A 26 -0.99 9.18 18.65
CA GLN A 26 0.42 9.22 18.99
C GLN A 26 1.25 9.94 17.89
N PRO A 27 2.35 10.65 18.25
CA PRO A 27 3.15 11.44 17.32
C PRO A 27 3.67 10.70 16.08
N GLN A 28 3.87 9.37 16.17
CA GLN A 28 4.35 8.56 15.06
C GLN A 28 3.30 8.38 13.96
N GLN A 29 2.02 8.20 14.29
CA GLN A 29 0.95 8.07 13.29
C GLN A 29 0.77 9.39 12.52
N GLN A 30 0.89 10.53 13.21
CA GLN A 30 0.78 11.84 12.59
C GLN A 30 1.94 12.15 11.63
N GLY A 31 3.16 11.70 11.97
CA GLY A 31 4.33 11.84 11.09
C GLY A 31 4.19 11.02 9.81
N ASP A 32 3.70 9.78 9.92
CA ASP A 32 3.54 8.87 8.78
C ASP A 32 2.43 9.34 7.83
N GLU A 33 1.29 9.79 8.36
CA GLU A 33 0.20 10.37 7.56
C GLU A 33 0.66 11.61 6.77
N LYS A 34 1.47 12.47 7.39
CA LYS A 34 2.05 13.64 6.74
C LYS A 34 3.02 13.25 5.62
N ASP A 35 3.92 12.30 5.86
CA ASP A 35 4.85 11.80 4.84
C ASP A 35 4.09 11.23 3.63
N ILE A 36 3.07 10.40 3.88
CA ILE A 36 2.22 9.82 2.83
C ILE A 36 1.54 10.93 2.02
N ALA A 37 0.95 11.93 2.68
CA ALA A 37 0.24 13.03 2.01
C ALA A 37 1.16 13.85 1.11
N GLU A 38 2.36 14.19 1.58
CA GLU A 38 3.33 15.02 0.85
C GLU A 38 4.05 14.24 -0.27
N ASN A 39 4.20 12.92 -0.12
CA ASN A 39 5.07 12.11 -0.98
C ASN A 39 4.34 11.12 -1.89
N LYS A 40 3.01 11.12 -1.91
CA LYS A 40 2.19 10.20 -2.72
C LYS A 40 2.55 10.19 -4.21
N LEU A 41 2.64 11.37 -4.84
CA LEU A 41 2.99 11.48 -6.26
C LEU A 41 4.43 11.01 -6.54
N TRP A 42 5.35 11.27 -5.61
CA TRP A 42 6.73 10.79 -5.72
C TRP A 42 6.81 9.27 -5.65
N ALA A 43 6.02 8.64 -4.77
CA ALA A 43 5.89 7.19 -4.72
C ALA A 43 5.31 6.59 -6.02
N VAL A 44 4.36 7.28 -6.67
CA VAL A 44 3.83 6.87 -7.99
C VAL A 44 4.93 6.90 -9.07
N LEU A 45 5.76 7.95 -9.11
CA LEU A 45 6.92 8.01 -10.02
C LEU A 45 7.86 6.82 -9.83
N GLY A 46 7.92 6.29 -8.60
CA GLY A 46 8.57 5.05 -8.23
C GLY A 46 8.26 3.88 -9.17
N TYR A 47 7.04 3.80 -9.72
CA TYR A 47 6.61 2.68 -10.57
C TYR A 47 6.60 2.99 -12.08
N LEU A 48 7.10 4.15 -12.51
CA LEU A 48 7.10 4.55 -13.93
C LEU A 48 8.45 4.25 -14.62
N GLY A 49 8.91 3.00 -14.49
CA GLY A 49 10.16 2.55 -15.11
C GLY A 49 11.37 3.30 -14.58
N ILE A 50 12.16 3.91 -15.47
CA ILE A 50 13.42 4.59 -15.09
C ILE A 50 13.19 5.79 -14.16
N LEU A 51 11.97 6.35 -14.16
CA LEU A 51 11.60 7.45 -13.25
C LEU A 51 11.65 7.02 -11.78
N CYS A 52 11.73 5.72 -11.47
CA CYS A 52 11.95 5.22 -10.11
C CYS A 52 13.20 5.81 -9.44
N LEU A 53 14.21 6.21 -10.23
CA LEU A 53 15.43 6.83 -9.72
C LEU A 53 15.19 8.23 -9.15
N ILE A 54 14.15 8.94 -9.59
CA ILE A 54 13.84 10.29 -9.12
C ILE A 54 13.52 10.30 -7.62
N PRO A 55 12.48 9.58 -7.12
CA PRO A 55 12.22 9.52 -5.68
C PRO A 55 13.36 8.87 -4.89
N LEU A 56 14.08 7.87 -5.44
CA LEU A 56 15.24 7.27 -4.77
C LEU A 56 16.34 8.30 -4.45
N LEU A 57 16.57 9.25 -5.37
CA LEU A 57 17.64 10.23 -5.24
C LEU A 57 17.17 11.54 -4.59
N ALA A 58 15.93 11.95 -4.83
CA ALA A 58 15.39 13.25 -4.42
C ALA A 58 14.53 13.21 -3.15
N LYS A 59 13.99 12.05 -2.77
CA LYS A 59 13.08 11.89 -1.62
C LYS A 59 13.64 10.96 -0.56
N LYS A 60 14.90 11.19 -0.18
CA LYS A 60 15.64 10.34 0.77
C LYS A 60 15.04 10.31 2.18
N ASP A 61 14.43 11.40 2.58
CA ASP A 61 13.85 11.57 3.92
C ASP A 61 12.40 11.09 4.01
N SER A 62 11.84 10.54 2.92
CA SER A 62 10.47 10.02 2.87
C SER A 62 10.47 8.50 2.90
N PRO A 63 10.13 7.86 4.04
CA PRO A 63 9.94 6.42 4.11
C PRO A 63 8.94 5.90 3.06
N PHE A 64 7.83 6.62 2.83
CA PHE A 64 6.81 6.23 1.87
C PHE A 64 7.31 6.25 0.43
N ALA A 65 7.96 7.34 0.01
CA ALA A 65 8.53 7.43 -1.33
C ALA A 65 9.62 6.37 -1.55
N GLN A 66 10.51 6.19 -0.57
CA GLN A 66 11.61 5.23 -0.66
C GLN A 66 11.13 3.78 -0.74
N PHE A 67 10.11 3.42 0.05
CA PHE A 67 9.52 2.09 0.02
C PHE A 67 9.03 1.73 -1.40
N HIS A 68 8.20 2.59 -1.98
CA HIS A 68 7.61 2.36 -3.29
C HIS A 68 8.62 2.49 -4.44
N ALA A 69 9.58 3.41 -4.33
CA ALA A 69 10.62 3.58 -5.33
C ALA A 69 11.59 2.39 -5.40
N LYS A 70 11.99 1.82 -4.25
CA LYS A 70 12.80 0.58 -4.21
C LYS A 70 12.04 -0.60 -4.84
N GLN A 71 10.76 -0.74 -4.55
CA GLN A 71 9.93 -1.77 -5.19
C GLN A 71 9.80 -1.56 -6.70
N GLY A 72 9.60 -0.32 -7.13
CA GLY A 72 9.52 0.02 -8.54
C GLY A 72 10.83 -0.20 -9.31
N LEU A 73 11.98 0.02 -8.66
CA LEU A 73 13.29 -0.34 -9.23
C LEU A 73 13.40 -1.85 -9.48
N VAL A 74 13.02 -2.69 -8.50
CA VAL A 74 13.00 -4.14 -8.68
C VAL A 74 12.01 -4.56 -9.76
N TYR A 75 10.81 -3.96 -9.78
CA TYR A 75 9.81 -4.22 -10.81
C TYR A 75 10.33 -3.88 -12.21
N MET A 76 11.02 -2.75 -12.38
CA MET A 76 11.65 -2.37 -13.63
C MET A 76 12.70 -3.41 -14.07
N ILE A 77 13.59 -3.84 -13.15
CA ILE A 77 14.61 -4.85 -13.43
C ILE A 77 13.96 -6.18 -13.84
N ALA A 78 12.90 -6.62 -13.13
CA ALA A 78 12.14 -7.82 -13.48
C ALA A 78 11.53 -7.72 -14.89
N GLY A 79 11.03 -6.54 -15.27
CA GLY A 79 10.48 -6.30 -16.60
C GLY A 79 11.53 -6.38 -17.69
N LEU A 80 12.75 -5.87 -17.45
CA LEU A 80 13.87 -6.00 -18.37
C LEU A 80 14.27 -7.48 -18.57
N ILE A 81 14.36 -8.25 -17.48
CA ILE A 81 14.66 -9.68 -17.54
C ILE A 81 13.59 -10.42 -18.37
N LEU A 82 12.32 -10.15 -18.12
CA LEU A 82 11.21 -10.73 -18.88
C LEU A 82 11.28 -10.35 -20.37
N GLY A 83 11.65 -9.11 -20.69
CA GLY A 83 11.87 -8.64 -22.05
C GLY A 83 12.97 -9.44 -22.77
N PHE A 84 14.09 -9.72 -22.10
CA PHE A 84 15.15 -10.57 -22.67
C PHE A 84 14.68 -12.02 -22.88
N VAL A 85 13.95 -12.60 -21.93
CA VAL A 85 13.38 -13.95 -22.06
C VAL A 85 12.43 -14.04 -23.25
N SER A 86 11.70 -12.95 -23.53
CA SER A 86 10.74 -12.87 -24.62
C SER A 86 11.38 -12.89 -26.02
N TRP A 87 12.71 -12.79 -26.13
CA TRP A 87 13.43 -12.93 -27.40
C TRP A 87 13.48 -14.38 -27.90
N ILE A 88 13.32 -15.38 -27.01
CA ILE A 88 13.34 -16.79 -27.36
C ILE A 88 12.04 -17.15 -28.12
N PRO A 89 12.10 -17.65 -29.37
CA PRO A 89 10.90 -18.00 -30.12
C PRO A 89 10.06 -19.06 -29.41
N ILE A 90 8.74 -18.97 -29.57
CA ILE A 90 7.73 -19.90 -29.02
C ILE A 90 7.67 -19.87 -27.49
N LEU A 91 8.68 -20.39 -26.78
CA LEU A 91 8.68 -20.46 -25.31
C LEU A 91 8.76 -19.08 -24.68
N GLY A 92 9.67 -18.24 -25.16
CA GLY A 92 9.83 -16.87 -24.66
C GLY A 92 8.57 -16.03 -24.89
N TRP A 93 7.86 -16.24 -26.00
CA TRP A 93 6.60 -15.53 -26.27
C TRP A 93 5.49 -15.92 -25.30
N ILE A 94 5.34 -17.21 -24.98
CA ILE A 94 4.34 -17.68 -24.01
C ILE A 94 4.65 -17.12 -22.62
N VAL A 95 5.92 -17.24 -22.19
CA VAL A 95 6.38 -16.71 -20.90
C VAL A 95 6.23 -15.19 -20.86
N GLY A 96 6.58 -14.49 -21.93
CA GLY A 96 6.46 -13.04 -22.07
C GLY A 96 5.01 -12.57 -22.00
N ALA A 97 4.08 -13.25 -22.67
CA ALA A 97 2.67 -12.92 -22.65
C ALA A 97 2.05 -13.11 -21.25
N ILE A 98 2.25 -14.28 -20.64
CA ILE A 98 1.72 -14.59 -19.31
C ILE A 98 2.38 -13.71 -18.24
N GLY A 99 3.71 -13.64 -18.26
CA GLY A 99 4.49 -12.82 -17.34
C GLY A 99 4.14 -11.34 -17.47
N GLY A 100 3.99 -10.84 -18.70
CA GLY A 100 3.63 -9.45 -18.96
C GLY A 100 2.25 -9.10 -18.41
N LEU A 101 1.28 -10.01 -18.55
CA LEU A 101 -0.05 -9.84 -17.98
C LEU A 101 -0.01 -9.81 -16.44
N VAL A 102 0.70 -10.75 -15.80
CA VAL A 102 0.86 -10.78 -14.34
C VAL A 102 1.53 -9.50 -13.85
N MET A 103 2.62 -9.07 -14.50
CA MET A 103 3.32 -7.84 -14.16
C MET A 103 2.41 -6.62 -14.30
N PHE A 104 1.64 -6.53 -15.39
CA PHE A 104 0.70 -5.43 -15.60
C PHE A 104 -0.37 -5.35 -14.50
N VAL A 105 -0.93 -6.49 -14.09
CA VAL A 105 -1.89 -6.55 -12.96
C VAL A 105 -1.23 -6.10 -11.65
N LEU A 106 -0.02 -6.60 -11.35
CA LEU A 106 0.73 -6.18 -10.17
C LEU A 106 1.04 -4.68 -10.16
N TRP A 107 1.35 -4.11 -11.32
CA TRP A 107 1.60 -2.68 -11.48
C TRP A 107 0.36 -1.84 -11.19
N ILE A 108 -0.79 -2.19 -11.75
CA ILE A 108 -2.06 -1.51 -11.44
C ILE A 108 -2.35 -1.58 -9.94
N MET A 109 -2.22 -2.76 -9.33
CA MET A 109 -2.42 -2.92 -7.88
C MET A 109 -1.46 -2.05 -7.07
N ALA A 110 -0.18 -1.96 -7.46
CA ALA A 110 0.78 -1.09 -6.80
C ALA A 110 0.36 0.38 -6.87
N ILE A 111 -0.04 0.87 -8.05
CA ILE A 111 -0.51 2.26 -8.21
C ILE A 111 -1.74 2.52 -7.33
N ILE A 112 -2.74 1.63 -7.34
CA ILE A 112 -3.92 1.76 -6.48
C ILE A 112 -3.51 1.85 -5.00
N LYS A 113 -2.61 0.96 -4.56
CA LYS A 113 -2.15 0.90 -3.17
C LYS A 113 -1.39 2.16 -2.75
N VAL A 114 -0.53 2.70 -3.62
CA VAL A 114 0.14 3.99 -3.40
C VAL A 114 -0.88 5.11 -3.27
N LEU A 115 -1.85 5.17 -4.17
CA LEU A 115 -2.88 6.21 -4.15
C LEU A 115 -3.76 6.13 -2.90
N SER A 116 -3.99 4.92 -2.39
CA SER A 116 -4.63 4.66 -1.09
C SER A 116 -3.73 4.93 0.13
N GLY A 117 -2.47 5.33 -0.07
CA GLY A 117 -1.53 5.61 1.02
C GLY A 117 -1.05 4.38 1.77
N GLN A 118 -1.05 3.21 1.13
CA GLN A 118 -0.70 1.93 1.76
C GLN A 118 0.72 1.50 1.39
N TYR A 119 1.52 1.17 2.41
CA TYR A 119 2.78 0.44 2.26
C TYR A 119 2.52 -1.02 1.83
N TRP A 120 2.23 -1.20 0.55
CA TRP A 120 1.90 -2.52 0.01
C TRP A 120 3.11 -3.25 -0.55
N GLU A 121 3.37 -4.43 0.01
CA GLU A 121 4.41 -5.32 -0.49
C GLU A 121 3.91 -6.10 -1.70
N MET A 122 4.44 -5.76 -2.87
CA MET A 122 4.19 -6.53 -4.09
C MET A 122 4.66 -7.99 -3.89
N PRO A 123 3.81 -8.99 -4.16
CA PRO A 123 4.19 -10.40 -4.07
C PRO A 123 5.45 -10.68 -4.89
N ILE A 124 6.36 -11.49 -4.33
CA ILE A 124 7.64 -11.90 -4.93
C ILE A 124 8.66 -10.75 -5.08
N ILE A 125 8.24 -9.54 -5.42
CA ILE A 125 9.10 -8.37 -5.66
C ILE A 125 9.48 -7.64 -4.36
N GLY A 126 8.55 -7.53 -3.40
CA GLY A 126 8.74 -6.79 -2.16
C GLY A 126 9.91 -7.29 -1.32
N GLN A 127 10.14 -8.61 -1.29
CA GLN A 127 11.27 -9.21 -0.56
C GLN A 127 12.64 -8.81 -1.13
N PHE A 128 12.76 -8.57 -2.43
CA PHE A 128 14.00 -8.11 -3.05
C PHE A 128 14.21 -6.62 -2.80
N ALA A 129 13.14 -5.83 -2.85
CA ALA A 129 13.20 -4.39 -2.59
C ALA A 129 13.71 -4.06 -1.18
N LYS A 130 13.30 -4.85 -0.17
CA LYS A 130 13.77 -4.72 1.22
C LYS A 130 15.27 -4.91 1.40
N LYS A 131 15.93 -5.59 0.46
CA LYS A 131 17.39 -5.83 0.51
C LYS A 131 18.19 -4.66 -0.04
N ILE A 132 17.54 -3.65 -0.62
CA ILE A 132 18.21 -2.48 -1.18
C ILE A 132 18.49 -1.48 -0.04
N ASN A 133 19.77 -1.40 0.34
CA ASN A 133 20.26 -0.45 1.33
C ASN A 133 20.84 0.80 0.64
N ILE A 134 19.95 1.74 0.33
CA ILE A 134 20.23 3.07 -0.22
C ILE A 134 19.27 4.10 0.37
#